data_AF-A0A2G9M848-F1
#
_entry.id   AF-A0A2G9M848-F1
#
_cell.length_a   1.000
_cell.length_b   1.000
_cell.length_c   1.000
_cell.angle_alpha   90.00
_cell.angle_beta   90.00
_cell.angle_gamma   90.00
#
_symmetry.space_group_name_H-M   'P 1'
#
loop_
_entity.id
_entity.type
_entity.pdbx_description
1 polymer ?
#
loop_
_entity_poly.entity_id
_entity_poly.type
_entity_poly.pdbx_seq_one_letter_code
_entity_poly.pdbx_strand_id
1 'polypeptide(L)'
;MSDEQTDLGSALVGAYPVALRTARRLGYTSHERDDLVQDAMLKVLTTNPELNRGLSAYVKRAVLTTHFDRCRQNGRRNDRGGLTFEDNLDTVIPDKHDTPYGLLERKDLCGQLVPRLSAKVGTVNAQLLLAIEGEEITYAAAAERFGLKEGTVKSTIHRLRRIVANDPTLRTFVYGTAA
;
A
#
# COMPACT_ATOMS: atom_id res chain seq x y z
N MET A 1 21.54 -35.85 -19.86
CA MET A 1 21.27 -34.73 -18.93
C MET A 1 21.03 -35.19 -17.48
N SER A 2 20.93 -36.49 -17.21
CA SER A 2 20.60 -37.03 -15.88
C SER A 2 21.81 -37.22 -14.94
N ASP A 3 22.99 -37.54 -15.48
CA ASP A 3 24.16 -37.92 -14.66
C ASP A 3 24.84 -36.75 -13.94
N GLU A 4 24.84 -35.55 -14.52
CA GLU A 4 25.54 -34.37 -14.00
C GLU A 4 24.83 -33.77 -12.76
N GLN A 5 23.50 -33.89 -12.69
CA GLN A 5 22.72 -33.49 -11.51
C GLN A 5 22.87 -34.47 -10.35
N THR A 6 23.06 -35.77 -10.65
CA THR A 6 23.29 -36.80 -9.63
C THR A 6 24.63 -36.59 -8.91
N ASP A 7 25.66 -36.17 -9.64
CA ASP A 7 26.99 -35.85 -9.07
C ASP A 7 26.94 -34.64 -8.13
N LEU A 8 26.33 -33.53 -8.57
CA LEU A 8 26.18 -32.31 -7.75
C LEU A 8 25.34 -32.57 -6.49
N GLY A 9 24.27 -33.36 -6.59
CA GLY A 9 23.43 -33.74 -5.44
C GLY A 9 24.24 -34.47 -4.37
N SER A 10 25.06 -35.44 -4.76
CA SER A 10 25.93 -36.19 -3.85
C SER A 10 27.00 -35.29 -3.20
N ALA A 11 27.57 -34.37 -3.98
CA ALA A 11 28.56 -33.42 -3.50
C ALA A 11 27.95 -32.42 -2.50
N LEU A 12 26.70 -32.01 -2.71
CA LEU A 12 25.96 -31.13 -1.79
C LEU A 12 25.65 -31.81 -0.46
N VAL A 13 25.33 -33.11 -0.45
CA VAL A 13 25.19 -33.89 0.78
C VAL A 13 26.51 -33.86 1.57
N GLY A 14 27.66 -34.03 0.90
CA GLY A 14 28.97 -33.87 1.51
C GLY A 14 29.26 -32.47 2.06
N ALA A 15 28.70 -31.43 1.43
CA ALA A 15 28.85 -30.04 1.86
C ALA A 15 27.85 -29.59 2.95
N TYR A 16 26.84 -30.41 3.27
CA TYR A 16 25.81 -30.12 4.27
C TYR A 16 26.35 -29.73 5.66
N PRO A 17 27.36 -30.41 6.22
CA PRO A 17 27.95 -30.02 7.50
C PRO A 17 28.60 -28.63 7.48
N VAL A 18 29.05 -28.15 6.32
CA VAL A 18 29.60 -26.80 6.16
C VAL A 18 28.48 -25.76 6.24
N ALA A 19 27.36 -26.00 5.56
CA ALA A 19 26.20 -25.12 5.63
C ALA A 19 25.65 -25.02 7.05
N LEU A 20 25.48 -26.16 7.74
CA LEU A 20 25.03 -26.19 9.13
C LEU A 20 25.94 -25.42 10.07
N ARG A 21 27.27 -25.57 9.95
CA ARG A 21 28.22 -24.81 10.78
C ARG A 21 28.13 -23.31 10.52
N THR A 22 27.94 -22.90 9.28
CA THR A 22 27.75 -21.48 8.94
C THR A 22 26.44 -20.97 9.51
N ALA A 23 25.33 -21.69 9.33
CA ALA A 23 24.01 -21.29 9.83
C ALA A 23 23.94 -21.22 11.37
N ARG A 24 24.64 -22.12 12.09
CA ARG A 24 24.74 -22.09 13.56
C ARG A 24 25.32 -20.80 14.12
N ARG A 25 26.18 -20.10 13.35
CA ARG A 25 26.79 -18.84 13.77
C ARG A 25 25.86 -17.64 13.63
N LEU A 26 24.69 -17.82 13.02
CA LEU A 26 23.75 -16.73 12.69
C LEU A 26 22.63 -16.58 13.73
N GLY A 27 22.67 -17.32 14.84
CA GLY A 27 21.76 -17.13 15.97
C GLY A 27 20.33 -17.68 15.80
N TYR A 28 20.10 -18.49 14.77
CA TYR A 28 18.79 -19.14 14.53
C TYR A 28 18.44 -20.23 15.54
N THR A 29 17.15 -20.42 15.78
CA THR A 29 16.65 -21.63 16.44
C THR A 29 16.94 -22.89 15.61
N SER A 30 16.80 -24.09 16.19
CA SER A 30 17.09 -25.33 15.46
C SER A 30 16.26 -25.47 14.19
N HIS A 31 14.97 -25.11 14.23
CA HIS A 31 14.08 -25.20 13.07
C HIS A 31 14.42 -24.18 11.99
N GLU A 32 14.55 -22.90 12.35
CA GLU A 32 14.86 -21.85 11.38
C GLU A 32 16.22 -22.05 10.70
N ARG A 33 17.17 -22.64 11.43
CA ARG A 33 18.48 -23.03 10.90
C ARG A 33 18.32 -24.08 9.80
N ASP A 34 17.52 -25.11 10.04
CA ASP A 34 17.33 -26.21 9.09
C ASP A 34 16.62 -25.69 7.83
N ASP A 35 15.62 -24.82 7.98
CA ASP A 35 14.97 -24.13 6.87
C ASP A 35 15.96 -23.25 6.09
N LEU A 36 16.83 -22.51 6.78
CA LEU A 36 17.83 -21.65 6.12
C LEU A 36 18.80 -22.48 5.27
N VAL A 37 19.26 -23.61 5.82
CA VAL A 37 20.17 -24.51 5.13
C VAL A 37 19.47 -25.15 3.93
N GLN A 38 18.22 -25.58 4.09
CA GLN A 38 17.42 -26.15 2.99
C GLN A 38 17.29 -25.15 1.83
N ASP A 39 16.86 -23.92 2.09
CA ASP A 39 16.73 -22.88 1.07
C ASP A 39 18.06 -22.58 0.36
N ALA A 40 19.15 -22.50 1.13
CA ALA A 40 20.47 -22.28 0.56
C ALA A 40 20.89 -23.42 -0.37
N MET A 41 20.68 -24.69 0.04
CA MET A 41 21.03 -25.85 -0.77
C MET A 41 20.17 -25.96 -2.03
N LEU A 42 18.87 -25.67 -1.92
CA LEU A 42 17.97 -25.61 -3.08
C LEU A 42 18.44 -24.55 -4.08
N LYS A 43 18.85 -23.36 -3.62
CA LYS A 43 19.44 -22.33 -4.50
C LYS A 43 20.70 -22.81 -5.20
N VAL A 44 21.59 -23.53 -4.51
CA VAL A 44 22.81 -24.08 -5.15
C VAL A 44 22.45 -25.11 -6.21
N LEU A 45 21.50 -26.00 -5.91
CA LEU A 45 21.04 -27.04 -6.82
C LEU A 45 20.37 -26.46 -8.08
N THR A 46 19.54 -25.42 -7.92
CA THR A 46 18.83 -24.79 -9.05
C THR A 46 19.70 -23.89 -9.90
N THR A 47 20.72 -23.25 -9.31
CA THR A 47 21.59 -22.32 -10.03
C THR A 47 22.69 -23.06 -10.83
N ASN A 48 22.95 -24.33 -10.53
CA ASN A 48 23.99 -25.17 -11.13
C ASN A 48 25.31 -24.41 -11.42
N PRO A 49 26.00 -23.93 -10.37
CA PRO A 49 27.13 -23.04 -10.54
C PRO A 49 28.34 -23.74 -11.17
N GLU A 50 29.02 -23.07 -12.10
CA GLU A 50 30.40 -23.44 -12.45
C GLU A 50 31.28 -23.25 -11.21
N LEU A 51 31.75 -24.36 -10.63
CA LEU A 51 32.43 -24.42 -9.34
C LEU A 51 33.90 -23.95 -9.40
N ASN A 52 34.15 -22.75 -9.94
CA ASN A 52 35.49 -22.18 -10.08
C ASN A 52 36.25 -21.96 -8.75
N ARG A 53 35.54 -21.92 -7.60
CA ARG A 53 36.13 -21.71 -6.25
C ARG A 53 35.85 -22.84 -5.26
N GLY A 54 35.34 -23.99 -5.75
CA GLY A 54 34.98 -25.15 -4.93
C GLY A 54 33.64 -25.04 -4.20
N LEU A 55 32.97 -26.19 -4.04
CA LEU A 55 31.58 -26.27 -3.56
C LEU A 55 31.38 -25.73 -2.14
N SER A 56 32.33 -25.97 -1.23
CA SER A 56 32.22 -25.51 0.16
C SER A 56 32.19 -24.00 0.31
N ALA A 57 32.98 -23.26 -0.49
CA ALA A 57 32.97 -21.80 -0.48
C ALA A 57 31.66 -21.25 -1.05
N TYR A 58 31.14 -21.90 -2.09
CA TYR A 58 29.87 -21.54 -2.71
C TYR A 58 28.69 -21.76 -1.76
N VAL A 59 28.63 -22.91 -1.07
CA VAL A 59 27.61 -23.22 -0.07
C VAL A 59 27.62 -22.22 1.08
N LYS A 60 28.80 -21.84 1.60
CA LYS A 60 28.91 -20.79 2.63
C LYS A 60 28.30 -19.47 2.15
N ARG A 61 28.61 -19.07 0.91
CA ARG A 61 28.07 -17.86 0.31
C ARG A 61 26.54 -17.95 0.17
N ALA A 62 26.02 -19.07 -0.31
CA ALA A 62 24.59 -19.30 -0.48
C ALA A 62 23.82 -19.18 0.84
N VAL A 63 24.37 -19.72 1.95
CA VAL A 63 23.77 -19.58 3.29
C VAL A 63 23.73 -18.11 3.72
N LEU A 64 24.84 -17.39 3.59
CA LEU A 64 24.91 -15.98 3.98
C LEU A 64 23.98 -15.09 3.14
N THR A 65 23.97 -15.27 1.82
CA THR A 65 23.07 -14.53 0.93
C THR A 65 21.61 -14.81 1.27
N THR A 66 21.25 -16.07 1.52
CA THR A 66 19.88 -16.42 1.92
C THR A 66 19.49 -15.81 3.27
N HIS A 67 20.42 -15.75 4.22
CA HIS A 67 20.20 -15.05 5.49
C HIS A 67 19.93 -13.55 5.27
N PHE A 68 20.79 -12.86 4.50
CA PHE A 68 20.60 -11.44 4.21
C PHE A 68 19.31 -11.17 3.44
N ASP A 69 18.92 -12.04 2.50
CA ASP A 69 17.65 -11.95 1.79
C ASP A 69 16.46 -12.01 2.76
N ARG A 70 16.48 -12.97 3.70
CA ARG A 70 15.47 -13.11 4.76
C ARG A 70 15.41 -11.88 5.66
N CYS A 71 16.55 -11.36 6.12
CA CYS A 71 16.61 -10.13 6.91
C CYS A 71 16.03 -8.93 6.14
N ARG A 72 16.36 -8.78 4.85
CA ARG A 72 15.81 -7.70 4.00
C ARG A 72 14.32 -7.87 3.73
N GLN A 73 13.82 -9.11 3.65
CA GLN A 73 12.39 -9.37 3.48
C GLN A 73 11.62 -9.10 4.77
N ASN A 74 12.16 -9.47 5.92
CA ASN A 74 11.56 -9.21 7.22
C ASN A 74 11.58 -7.72 7.56
N GLY A 75 12.68 -7.00 7.29
CA GLY A 75 12.72 -5.54 7.41
C GLY A 75 11.67 -4.87 6.53
N ARG A 76 11.54 -5.28 5.26
CA ARG A 76 10.48 -4.78 4.36
C ARG A 76 9.07 -5.16 4.80
N ARG A 77 8.88 -6.32 5.45
CA ARG A 77 7.58 -6.70 6.02
C ARG A 77 7.26 -5.79 7.19
N ASN A 78 8.16 -5.60 8.14
CA ASN A 78 7.95 -4.70 9.29
C ASN A 78 7.71 -3.25 8.85
N ASP A 79 8.49 -2.75 7.88
CA ASP A 79 8.32 -1.39 7.32
C ASP A 79 6.99 -1.20 6.57
N ARG A 80 6.36 -2.29 6.09
CA ARG A 80 5.07 -2.29 5.39
C ARG A 80 3.90 -2.73 6.27
N GLY A 81 4.07 -2.77 7.59
CA GLY A 81 3.02 -3.19 8.52
C GLY A 81 2.77 -4.70 8.50
N GLY A 82 3.82 -5.50 8.35
CA GLY A 82 3.79 -6.95 8.43
C GLY A 82 3.44 -7.38 9.85
N LEU A 83 2.14 -7.60 10.09
CA LEU A 83 1.60 -8.09 11.35
C LEU A 83 2.12 -9.51 11.61
N THR A 84 3.00 -9.68 12.58
CA THR A 84 3.17 -10.94 13.29
C THR A 84 1.96 -11.14 14.21
N PHE A 85 1.34 -12.32 14.15
CA PHE A 85 0.07 -12.62 14.83
C PHE A 85 0.14 -12.49 16.37
N GLU A 86 1.36 -12.44 16.94
CA GLU A 86 1.59 -12.37 18.39
C GLU A 86 1.86 -10.95 18.92
N ASP A 87 2.25 -9.99 18.08
CA ASP A 87 2.75 -8.68 18.58
C ASP A 87 1.67 -7.60 18.76
N ASN A 88 0.44 -7.84 18.32
CA ASN A 88 -0.55 -6.76 18.14
C ASN A 88 -1.99 -7.17 18.48
N LEU A 89 -2.20 -8.02 19.50
CA LEU A 89 -3.55 -8.32 19.99
C LEU A 89 -4.28 -7.07 20.56
N ASP A 90 -3.54 -6.01 20.89
CA ASP A 90 -4.08 -4.75 21.44
C ASP A 90 -4.00 -3.56 20.46
N THR A 91 -3.63 -3.76 19.19
CA THR A 91 -3.70 -2.66 18.23
C THR A 91 -5.16 -2.44 17.85
N VAL A 92 -5.79 -1.49 18.52
CA VAL A 92 -7.11 -0.97 18.15
C VAL A 92 -6.97 -0.38 16.74
N ILE A 93 -7.39 -1.15 15.74
CA ILE A 93 -7.56 -0.63 14.38
C ILE A 93 -8.73 0.35 14.47
N PRO A 94 -8.52 1.66 14.27
CA PRO A 94 -9.61 2.61 14.36
C PRO A 94 -10.65 2.26 13.30
N ASP A 95 -11.89 2.06 13.75
CA ASP A 95 -13.02 1.90 12.85
C ASP A 95 -13.17 3.21 12.05
N LYS A 96 -13.00 3.10 10.73
CA LYS A 96 -13.13 4.22 9.80
C LYS A 96 -14.56 4.41 9.32
N HIS A 97 -15.49 3.58 9.77
CA HIS A 97 -16.90 3.76 9.44
C HIS A 97 -17.47 4.98 10.14
N ASP A 98 -18.25 5.76 9.38
CA ASP A 98 -19.03 6.85 9.93
C ASP A 98 -19.97 6.29 11.01
N THR A 99 -19.92 6.87 12.21
CA THR A 99 -20.90 6.54 13.25
C THR A 99 -22.29 7.01 12.81
N PRO A 100 -23.39 6.41 13.33
CA PRO A 100 -24.75 6.88 13.03
C PRO A 100 -24.94 8.39 13.31
N TYR A 101 -24.25 8.91 14.34
CA TYR A 101 -24.22 10.33 14.65
C TYR A 101 -23.45 11.14 13.59
N GLY A 102 -22.28 10.67 13.15
CA GLY A 102 -21.51 11.32 12.08
C GLY A 102 -22.27 11.36 10.74
N LEU A 103 -23.04 10.31 10.43
CA LEU A 103 -23.93 10.30 9.26
C LEU A 103 -25.05 11.32 9.36
N LEU A 104 -25.67 11.45 10.55
CA LEU A 104 -26.74 12.41 10.79
C LEU A 104 -26.20 13.85 10.75
N GLU A 105 -25.09 14.12 11.41
CA GLU A 105 -24.42 15.42 11.41
C GLU A 105 -24.03 15.85 9.99
N ARG A 106 -23.45 14.93 9.19
CA ARG A 106 -23.15 15.20 7.78
C ARG A 106 -24.41 15.49 6.97
N LYS A 107 -25.49 14.73 7.19
CA LYS A 107 -26.77 14.94 6.50
C LYS A 107 -27.37 16.31 6.84
N ASP A 108 -27.32 16.71 8.10
CA ASP A 108 -27.79 18.01 8.56
C ASP A 108 -26.91 19.15 8.01
N LEU A 109 -25.59 18.95 7.97
CA LEU A 109 -24.66 19.88 7.33
C LEU A 109 -24.99 20.07 5.84
N CYS A 110 -25.13 18.98 5.09
CA CYS A 110 -25.51 19.02 3.68
C CYS A 110 -26.86 19.70 3.48
N GLY A 111 -27.84 19.40 4.35
CA GLY A 111 -29.17 20.00 4.33
C GLY A 111 -29.16 21.53 4.53
N GLN A 112 -28.20 22.07 5.27
CA GLN A 112 -28.03 23.52 5.46
C GLN A 112 -27.17 24.17 4.37
N LEU A 113 -26.20 23.45 3.83
CA LEU A 113 -25.26 23.96 2.82
C LEU A 113 -25.93 24.21 1.47
N VAL A 114 -26.72 23.26 0.98
CA VAL A 114 -27.34 23.34 -0.35
C VAL A 114 -28.26 24.56 -0.49
N PRO A 115 -29.14 24.88 0.48
CA PRO A 115 -29.95 26.09 0.44
C PRO A 115 -29.13 27.38 0.49
N ARG A 116 -28.08 27.43 1.32
CA ARG A 116 -27.21 28.63 1.44
C ARG A 116 -26.43 28.90 0.16
N LEU A 117 -25.87 27.85 -0.45
CA LEU A 117 -25.21 27.94 -1.74
C LEU A 117 -26.20 28.39 -2.81
N SER A 118 -27.38 27.76 -2.87
CA SER A 118 -28.44 28.09 -3.84
C SER A 118 -28.91 29.55 -3.71
N ALA A 119 -29.04 30.07 -2.49
CA ALA A 119 -29.40 31.47 -2.24
C ALA A 119 -28.34 32.46 -2.75
N LYS A 120 -27.06 32.07 -2.78
CA LYS A 120 -25.96 32.95 -3.20
C LYS A 120 -25.70 32.93 -4.69
N VAL A 121 -25.71 31.74 -5.30
CA VAL A 121 -25.29 31.57 -6.70
C VAL A 121 -26.42 31.19 -7.65
N GLY A 122 -27.62 30.96 -7.11
CA GLY A 122 -28.75 30.40 -7.84
C GLY A 122 -28.73 28.87 -7.85
N THR A 123 -29.91 28.27 -7.92
CA THR A 123 -30.12 26.81 -7.84
C THR A 123 -29.37 26.03 -8.91
N VAL A 124 -29.40 26.51 -10.16
CA VAL A 124 -28.72 25.84 -11.30
C VAL A 124 -27.20 25.81 -11.11
N ASN A 125 -26.61 26.91 -10.65
CA ASN A 125 -25.17 26.98 -10.41
C ASN A 125 -24.74 26.14 -9.20
N ALA A 126 -25.56 26.11 -8.15
CA ALA A 126 -25.33 25.25 -6.99
C ALA A 126 -25.36 23.77 -7.39
N GLN A 127 -26.34 23.36 -8.20
CA GLN A 127 -26.43 22.01 -8.76
C GLN A 127 -25.26 21.65 -9.68
N LEU A 128 -24.82 22.59 -10.51
CA LEU A 128 -23.64 22.39 -11.37
C LEU A 128 -22.37 22.15 -10.54
N LEU A 129 -22.18 22.91 -9.46
CA LEU A 129 -21.02 22.73 -8.56
C LEU A 129 -21.10 21.38 -7.84
N LEU A 130 -22.27 20.99 -7.33
CA LEU A 130 -22.47 19.71 -6.65
C LEU A 130 -22.26 18.52 -7.59
N ALA A 131 -22.71 18.61 -8.85
CA ALA A 131 -22.50 17.55 -9.81
C ALA A 131 -21.00 17.33 -10.09
N ILE A 132 -20.21 18.41 -10.18
CA ILE A 132 -18.78 18.32 -10.48
C ILE A 132 -17.95 17.92 -9.27
N GLU A 133 -18.20 18.49 -8.09
CA GLU A 133 -17.36 18.26 -6.89
C GLU A 133 -17.89 17.13 -6.01
N GLY A 134 -19.20 16.87 -6.04
CA GLY A 134 -19.85 15.85 -5.21
C GLY A 134 -20.15 14.54 -5.96
N GLU A 135 -20.60 14.62 -7.22
CA GLU A 135 -20.83 13.44 -8.06
C GLU A 135 -19.62 13.13 -8.98
N GLU A 136 -18.57 13.95 -8.95
CA GLU A 136 -17.33 13.80 -9.73
C GLU A 136 -17.53 13.67 -11.25
N ILE A 137 -18.61 14.23 -11.80
CA ILE A 137 -18.84 14.16 -13.25
C ILE A 137 -17.89 15.07 -14.02
N THR A 138 -17.51 14.65 -15.23
CA THR A 138 -16.62 15.44 -16.09
C THR A 138 -17.29 16.73 -16.57
N TYR A 139 -16.49 17.73 -16.95
CA TYR A 139 -17.01 18.98 -17.50
C TYR A 139 -17.81 18.79 -18.79
N ALA A 140 -17.46 17.80 -19.61
CA ALA A 140 -18.21 17.46 -20.82
C ALA A 140 -19.59 16.87 -20.49
N ALA A 141 -19.67 15.95 -19.52
CA ALA A 141 -20.94 15.38 -19.05
C ALA A 141 -21.82 16.44 -18.38
N ALA A 142 -21.23 17.36 -17.62
CA ALA A 142 -21.95 18.49 -17.03
C ALA A 142 -22.46 19.46 -18.11
N ALA A 143 -21.67 19.73 -19.16
CA ALA A 143 -22.08 20.56 -20.28
C ALA A 143 -23.34 19.99 -20.97
N GLU A 144 -23.36 18.68 -21.21
CA GLU A 144 -24.53 17.99 -21.76
C GLU A 144 -25.74 18.05 -20.81
N ARG A 145 -25.55 17.66 -19.53
CA ARG A 145 -26.62 17.61 -18.51
C ARG A 145 -27.32 18.95 -18.30
N PHE A 146 -26.56 20.05 -18.33
CA PHE A 146 -27.08 21.39 -18.07
C PHE A 146 -27.32 22.20 -19.35
N GLY A 147 -27.11 21.63 -20.55
CA GLY A 147 -27.31 22.31 -21.83
C GLY A 147 -26.37 23.50 -22.06
N LEU A 148 -25.16 23.43 -21.51
CA LEU A 148 -24.15 24.49 -21.56
C LEU A 148 -22.99 24.08 -22.47
N LYS A 149 -22.20 25.07 -22.92
CA LYS A 149 -20.91 24.78 -23.55
C LYS A 149 -19.88 24.41 -22.48
N GLU A 150 -18.96 23.50 -22.78
CA GLU A 150 -17.91 23.09 -21.84
C GLU A 150 -17.07 24.28 -21.34
N GLY A 151 -16.76 25.24 -22.22
CA GLY A 151 -16.09 26.48 -21.85
C GLY A 151 -16.87 27.33 -20.84
N THR A 152 -18.20 27.36 -20.97
CA THR A 152 -19.08 28.03 -20.01
C THR A 152 -19.02 27.31 -18.66
N VAL A 153 -19.11 25.97 -18.64
CA VAL A 153 -18.99 25.16 -17.41
C VAL A 153 -17.67 25.46 -16.69
N LYS A 154 -16.54 25.43 -17.38
CA LYS A 154 -15.21 25.75 -16.79
C LYS A 154 -15.18 27.14 -16.18
N SER A 155 -15.65 28.15 -16.92
CA SER A 155 -15.64 29.55 -16.47
C SER A 155 -16.57 29.79 -15.27
N THR A 156 -17.75 29.14 -15.27
CA THR A 156 -18.72 29.20 -14.19
C THR A 156 -18.17 28.53 -12.93
N ILE A 157 -17.62 27.31 -13.03
CA ILE A 157 -17.05 26.60 -11.88
C ILE A 157 -15.90 27.36 -11.26
N HIS A 158 -15.01 27.93 -12.07
CA HIS A 158 -13.93 28.78 -11.57
C HIS A 158 -14.48 29.97 -10.75
N ARG A 159 -15.55 30.62 -11.22
CA ARG A 159 -16.21 31.71 -10.47
C ARG A 159 -16.86 31.19 -9.19
N LEU A 160 -17.56 30.06 -9.24
CA LEU A 160 -18.24 29.47 -8.09
C LEU A 160 -17.25 29.06 -6.99
N ARG A 161 -16.12 28.45 -7.35
CA ARG A 161 -15.04 28.11 -6.41
C ARG A 161 -14.51 29.35 -5.68
N ARG A 162 -14.34 30.48 -6.39
CA ARG A 162 -13.95 31.75 -5.77
C ARG A 162 -15.01 32.29 -4.81
N ILE A 163 -16.28 32.15 -5.13
CA ILE A 163 -17.38 32.58 -4.24
C ILE A 163 -17.35 31.74 -2.96
N VAL A 164 -17.22 30.42 -3.06
CA VAL A 164 -17.13 29.52 -1.91
C VAL A 164 -15.89 29.82 -1.07
N ALA A 165 -14.73 30.02 -1.70
CA ALA A 165 -13.47 30.29 -0.99
C ALA A 165 -13.47 31.64 -0.24
N ASN A 166 -14.16 32.64 -0.77
CA ASN A 166 -14.26 33.97 -0.17
C ASN A 166 -15.41 34.11 0.83
N ASP A 167 -16.30 33.12 0.92
CA ASP A 167 -17.42 33.16 1.83
C ASP A 167 -17.09 32.43 3.14
N PRO A 168 -16.93 33.15 4.26
CA PRO A 168 -16.57 32.52 5.53
C PRO A 168 -17.63 31.52 6.01
N THR A 169 -18.91 31.73 5.69
CA THR A 169 -19.99 30.82 6.10
C THR A 169 -20.00 29.52 5.30
N LEU A 170 -19.48 29.53 4.06
CA LEU A 170 -19.33 28.31 3.26
C LEU A 170 -17.95 27.66 3.51
N ARG A 171 -16.91 28.46 3.76
CA ARG A 171 -15.55 28.00 4.03
C ARG A 171 -15.41 27.23 5.35
N THR A 172 -16.04 27.72 6.42
CA THR A 172 -16.05 27.04 7.73
C THR A 172 -16.67 25.64 7.65
N PHE A 173 -17.60 25.43 6.72
CA PHE A 173 -18.27 24.15 6.52
C PHE A 173 -17.47 23.17 5.63
N VAL A 174 -16.72 23.65 4.64
CA VAL A 174 -15.94 22.79 3.72
C VAL A 174 -14.64 22.30 4.34
N TYR A 175 -13.98 23.13 5.15
CA TYR A 175 -12.66 22.82 5.68
C TYR A 175 -12.66 22.31 7.12
N GLY A 176 -13.79 22.42 7.82
CA GLY A 176 -13.84 22.24 9.27
C GLY A 176 -12.96 23.28 9.96
N THR A 177 -13.41 23.84 11.08
CA THR A 177 -12.48 24.54 11.95
C THR A 177 -11.43 23.56 12.44
N ALA A 178 -10.18 23.75 12.01
CA ALA A 178 -9.04 23.47 12.86
C ALA A 178 -9.24 24.32 14.12
N ALA A 179 -9.65 23.66 15.21
CA ALA A 179 -9.40 24.14 16.56
C ALA A 179 -7.94 23.84 16.90
#